data_AF-A0A5R9EEZ9-F1
#
_entry.id   AF-A0A5R9EEZ9-F1
#
_cell.length_a   1.000
_cell.length_b   1.000
_cell.length_c   1.000
_cell.angle_alpha   90.00
_cell.angle_beta   90.00
_cell.angle_gamma   90.00
#
_symmetry.space_group_name_H-M   'P 1'
#
loop_
_entity.id
_entity.type
_entity.pdbx_description
1 polymer ?
#
loop_
_entity_poly.entity_id
_entity_poly.type
_entity_poly.pdbx_seq_one_letter_code
_entity_poly.pdbx_strand_id
1 'polypeptide(L)'
;MEITDVAPVAVRQRIRGRARLAGWLTAVRNEERARYERLLAGRHPEHSPAYAEVDRPAWMLVRLETGEISVDDLWGAGRVEPADLGAAEPDPFARHEAELLQHLHSAHGDRVRALAGLPGERAGEADAAVRDVVPLALDRFGLRLRCTAADGRAFDARFDFPEPVKDTGELRHAMHTLFAAAAG
;
A
#
# COMPACT_ATOMS: atom_id res chain seq x y z
N MET A 1 -11.07 -13.66 -6.29
CA MET A 1 -10.01 -13.43 -5.28
C MET A 1 -10.27 -12.10 -4.62
N GLU A 2 -10.12 -12.01 -3.30
CA GLU A 2 -10.23 -10.76 -2.53
C GLU A 2 -8.91 -10.53 -1.79
N ILE A 3 -8.41 -9.29 -1.84
CA ILE A 3 -7.18 -8.85 -1.21
C ILE A 3 -7.57 -7.71 -0.26
N THR A 4 -7.05 -7.74 0.96
CA THR A 4 -7.24 -6.67 1.93
C THR A 4 -5.88 -6.10 2.30
N ASP A 5 -5.71 -4.79 2.10
CA ASP A 5 -4.55 -4.06 2.55
C ASP A 5 -4.79 -3.46 3.94
N VAL A 6 -3.82 -3.68 4.82
CA VAL A 6 -3.93 -3.46 6.26
C VAL A 6 -2.77 -2.59 6.69
N ALA A 7 -3.08 -1.48 7.38
CA ALA A 7 -2.06 -0.57 7.86
C ALA A 7 -1.04 -1.31 8.76
N PRO A 8 0.27 -1.12 8.52
CA PRO A 8 1.34 -1.82 9.24
C PRO A 8 1.56 -1.27 10.65
N VAL A 9 0.90 -0.17 11.00
CA VAL A 9 0.93 0.51 12.30
C VAL A 9 -0.44 0.41 12.95
N ALA A 10 -0.48 0.27 14.28
CA ALA A 10 -1.73 0.21 15.04
C ALA A 10 -2.51 1.53 14.92
N VAL A 11 -3.67 1.50 14.29
CA VAL A 11 -4.53 2.66 14.08
C VAL A 11 -6.01 2.24 14.03
N ARG A 12 -6.91 3.17 14.37
CA ARG A 12 -8.35 2.96 14.15
C ARG A 12 -8.64 2.79 12.65
N GLN A 13 -9.59 1.91 12.35
CA GLN A 13 -10.03 1.60 10.97
C GLN A 13 -8.84 1.22 10.07
N ARG A 14 -8.00 0.27 10.51
CA ARG A 14 -6.72 -0.07 9.87
C ARG A 14 -6.80 -0.63 8.45
N ILE A 15 -7.99 -0.87 7.89
CA ILE A 15 -8.12 -1.33 6.50
C ILE A 15 -7.88 -0.13 5.59
N ARG A 16 -6.80 -0.17 4.82
CA ARG A 16 -6.42 0.89 3.88
C ARG A 16 -7.12 0.74 2.55
N GLY A 17 -7.34 -0.51 2.15
CA GLY A 17 -8.16 -0.80 0.98
C GLY A 17 -8.48 -2.27 0.83
N ARG A 18 -9.40 -2.54 -0.10
CA ARG A 18 -9.79 -3.87 -0.54
C ARG A 18 -9.77 -3.89 -2.06
N ALA A 19 -9.25 -4.97 -2.62
CA ALA A 19 -9.32 -5.23 -4.04
C ALA A 19 -10.00 -6.58 -4.29
N ARG A 20 -10.90 -6.61 -5.25
CA ARG A 20 -11.54 -7.84 -5.74
C ARG A 20 -11.16 -8.05 -7.19
N LEU A 21 -10.67 -9.25 -7.48
CA LEU A 21 -10.40 -9.71 -8.84
C LEU A 21 -11.30 -10.91 -9.13
N ALA A 22 -12.10 -10.81 -10.17
CA ALA A 22 -12.96 -11.88 -10.67
C ALA A 22 -12.67 -12.13 -12.15
N GLY A 23 -12.89 -13.36 -12.60
CA GLY A 23 -12.55 -13.78 -13.95
C GLY A 23 -12.56 -15.29 -14.11
N TRP A 24 -11.85 -15.78 -15.11
CA TRP A 24 -11.83 -17.19 -15.48
C TRP A 24 -10.56 -17.86 -15.02
N LEU A 25 -10.67 -19.09 -14.53
CA LEU A 25 -9.51 -19.93 -14.25
C LEU A 25 -9.22 -20.80 -15.45
N THR A 26 -8.02 -20.65 -16.02
CA THR A 26 -7.55 -21.46 -17.13
C THR A 26 -6.35 -22.30 -16.69
N ALA A 27 -6.32 -23.57 -17.09
CA ALA A 27 -5.18 -24.44 -16.80
C ALA A 27 -3.95 -23.96 -17.58
N VAL A 28 -2.81 -23.83 -16.90
CA VAL A 28 -1.55 -23.47 -17.56
C VAL A 28 -1.06 -24.67 -18.36
N ARG A 29 -0.88 -24.47 -19.67
CA ARG A 29 -0.40 -25.50 -20.58
C ARG A 29 1.07 -25.85 -20.30
N ASN A 30 1.47 -27.08 -20.61
CA ASN A 30 2.83 -27.57 -20.34
C ASN A 30 3.93 -26.70 -20.97
N GLU A 31 3.67 -26.07 -22.11
CA GLU A 31 4.61 -25.17 -22.81
C GLU A 31 4.92 -23.89 -21.99
N GLU A 32 3.94 -23.38 -21.25
CA GLU A 32 4.09 -22.15 -20.44
C GLU A 32 4.42 -22.45 -18.98
N ARG A 33 4.28 -23.70 -18.54
CA ARG A 33 4.44 -24.14 -17.15
C ARG A 33 5.75 -23.68 -16.53
N ALA A 34 6.88 -23.91 -17.19
CA ALA A 34 8.20 -23.52 -16.67
C ALA A 34 8.34 -22.00 -16.45
N ARG A 35 7.66 -21.17 -17.26
CA ARG A 35 7.66 -19.71 -17.07
C ARG A 35 6.92 -19.33 -15.80
N TYR A 36 5.72 -19.85 -15.60
CA TYR A 36 4.91 -19.52 -14.44
C TYR A 36 5.45 -20.14 -13.14
N GLU A 37 6.06 -21.32 -13.19
CA GLU A 37 6.77 -21.91 -12.05
C GLU A 37 7.94 -21.04 -11.59
N ARG A 38 8.72 -20.47 -12.52
CA ARG A 38 9.77 -19.49 -12.17
C ARG A 38 9.20 -18.23 -11.52
N LEU A 39 8.08 -17.71 -12.03
CA LEU A 39 7.42 -16.52 -11.44
C LEU A 39 6.92 -16.80 -10.02
N LEU A 40 6.31 -17.98 -9.79
CA LEU A 40 5.88 -18.41 -8.47
C LEU A 40 7.06 -18.60 -7.52
N ALA A 41 8.09 -19.34 -7.94
CA ALA A 41 9.27 -19.59 -7.12
C ALA A 41 10.02 -18.31 -6.72
N GLY A 42 10.03 -17.29 -7.59
CA GLY A 42 10.64 -15.99 -7.29
C GLY A 42 9.89 -15.15 -6.25
N ARG A 43 8.61 -15.43 -5.99
CA ARG A 43 7.79 -14.71 -5.00
C ARG A 43 7.45 -15.54 -3.77
N HIS A 44 7.28 -16.83 -3.96
CA HIS A 44 6.83 -17.82 -2.99
C HIS A 44 7.63 -19.11 -3.17
N PRO A 45 8.93 -19.11 -2.81
CA PRO A 45 9.78 -20.29 -2.95
C PRO A 45 9.20 -21.52 -2.21
N GLU A 46 8.49 -21.32 -1.10
CA GLU A 46 7.79 -22.33 -0.30
C GLU A 46 6.62 -23.03 -1.02
N HIS A 47 6.12 -22.42 -2.09
CA HIS A 47 5.03 -22.95 -2.91
C HIS A 47 5.54 -23.49 -4.26
N SER A 48 6.85 -23.54 -4.46
CA SER A 48 7.44 -24.09 -5.68
C SER A 48 7.26 -25.61 -5.72
N PRO A 49 6.77 -26.16 -6.84
CA PRO A 49 6.61 -27.61 -6.99
C PRO A 49 7.93 -28.39 -7.00
N ALA A 50 9.06 -27.71 -7.21
CA ALA A 50 10.40 -28.32 -7.12
C ALA A 50 10.73 -28.82 -5.71
N TYR A 51 10.02 -28.32 -4.67
CA TYR A 51 10.16 -28.74 -3.28
C TYR A 51 8.95 -29.56 -2.78
N ALA A 52 8.06 -30.00 -3.68
CA ALA A 52 6.95 -30.86 -3.30
C ALA A 52 7.48 -32.26 -2.99
N GLU A 53 7.46 -32.63 -1.71
CA GLU A 53 7.71 -34.00 -1.24
C GLU A 53 6.86 -35.03 -2.01
N VAL A 54 7.38 -36.26 -2.08
CA VAL A 54 6.93 -37.39 -2.92
C VAL A 54 5.46 -37.79 -2.70
N ASP A 55 4.76 -37.24 -1.71
CA ASP A 55 3.43 -37.68 -1.27
C ASP A 55 2.36 -36.57 -1.23
N ARG A 56 2.56 -35.44 -1.94
CA ARG A 56 1.53 -34.38 -2.05
C ARG A 56 0.49 -34.70 -3.13
N PRO A 57 -0.78 -34.26 -2.96
CA PRO A 57 -1.81 -34.40 -4.00
C PRO A 57 -1.38 -33.74 -5.31
N ALA A 58 -1.80 -34.30 -6.44
CA ALA A 58 -1.53 -33.77 -7.77
C ALA A 58 -1.97 -32.29 -7.85
N TRP A 59 -1.01 -31.39 -8.01
CA TRP A 59 -1.24 -29.95 -8.10
C TRP A 59 -1.34 -29.55 -9.57
N MET A 60 -2.32 -28.69 -9.88
CA MET A 60 -2.49 -28.09 -11.19
C MET A 60 -2.23 -26.60 -11.10
N LEU A 61 -1.37 -26.10 -12.00
CA LEU A 61 -1.16 -24.68 -12.12
C LEU A 61 -2.30 -24.07 -12.94
N VAL A 62 -2.97 -23.09 -12.34
CA VAL A 62 -4.06 -22.33 -12.98
C VAL A 62 -3.69 -20.85 -13.04
N ARG A 63 -4.14 -20.19 -14.12
CA ARG A 63 -4.05 -18.75 -14.32
C ARG A 63 -5.43 -18.15 -14.13
N LEU A 64 -5.52 -17.09 -13.34
CA LEU A 64 -6.70 -16.23 -13.30
C LEU A 64 -6.60 -15.22 -14.43
N GLU A 65 -7.48 -15.32 -15.41
CA GLU A 65 -7.69 -14.34 -16.46
C GLU A 65 -8.71 -13.32 -15.94
N THR A 66 -8.21 -12.13 -15.60
CA THR A 66 -8.99 -11.09 -14.93
C THR A 66 -10.04 -10.50 -15.86
N GLY A 67 -11.31 -10.60 -15.47
CA GLY A 67 -12.45 -10.04 -16.19
C GLY A 67 -13.06 -8.81 -15.50
N GLU A 68 -13.06 -8.77 -14.17
CA GLU A 68 -13.55 -7.64 -13.39
C GLU A 68 -12.59 -7.36 -12.23
N ILE A 69 -12.26 -6.07 -12.05
CA ILE A 69 -11.46 -5.58 -10.93
C ILE A 69 -12.22 -4.44 -10.27
N SER A 70 -12.37 -4.51 -8.96
CA SER A 70 -12.86 -3.39 -8.15
C SER A 70 -11.92 -3.13 -7.00
N VAL A 71 -11.65 -1.86 -6.73
CA VAL A 71 -10.81 -1.38 -5.63
C VAL A 71 -11.63 -0.43 -4.77
N ASP A 72 -11.52 -0.55 -3.47
CA ASP A 72 -12.07 0.36 -2.47
C ASP A 72 -10.94 0.71 -1.51
N ASP A 73 -10.35 1.90 -1.67
CA ASP A 73 -9.15 2.31 -0.93
C ASP A 73 -9.26 3.74 -0.35
N LEU A 74 -8.14 4.29 0.10
CA LEU A 74 -8.06 5.62 0.71
C LEU A 74 -8.39 6.78 -0.26
N TRP A 75 -8.47 6.52 -1.56
CA TRP A 75 -8.88 7.49 -2.59
C TRP A 75 -10.34 7.27 -3.04
N GLY A 76 -10.91 6.11 -2.80
CA GLY A 76 -12.33 5.81 -2.96
C GLY A 76 -12.58 4.45 -3.59
N ALA A 77 -13.85 4.20 -3.92
CA ALA A 77 -14.26 2.97 -4.60
C ALA A 77 -14.38 3.17 -6.11
N GLY A 78 -13.82 2.24 -6.88
CA GLY A 78 -13.81 2.28 -8.34
C GLY A 78 -13.62 0.92 -8.99
N ARG A 79 -13.96 0.85 -10.28
CA ARG A 79 -13.61 -0.27 -11.15
C ARG A 79 -12.34 0.05 -11.92
N VAL A 80 -11.54 -0.98 -12.20
CA VAL A 80 -10.30 -0.88 -12.96
C VAL A 80 -10.39 -1.82 -14.16
N GLU A 81 -10.03 -1.35 -15.34
CA GLU A 81 -9.99 -2.19 -16.52
C GLU A 81 -8.78 -3.15 -16.45
N PRO A 82 -8.92 -4.42 -16.87
CA PRO A 82 -7.80 -5.37 -16.85
C PRO A 82 -6.56 -4.91 -17.61
N ALA A 83 -6.76 -4.15 -18.70
CA ALA A 83 -5.66 -3.58 -19.47
C ALA A 83 -4.88 -2.51 -18.68
N ASP A 84 -5.58 -1.64 -17.94
CA ASP A 84 -4.97 -0.61 -17.11
C ASP A 84 -4.17 -1.24 -15.97
N LEU A 85 -4.72 -2.27 -15.31
CA LEU A 85 -3.98 -3.03 -14.30
C LEU A 85 -2.72 -3.69 -14.88
N GLY A 86 -2.81 -4.23 -16.10
CA GLY A 86 -1.69 -4.86 -16.79
C GLY A 86 -0.58 -3.89 -17.21
N ALA A 87 -0.94 -2.63 -17.48
CA ALA A 87 0.00 -1.56 -17.84
C ALA A 87 0.57 -0.81 -16.63
N ALA A 88 -0.08 -0.90 -15.47
CA ALA A 88 0.36 -0.21 -14.26
C ALA A 88 1.68 -0.77 -13.73
N GLU A 89 2.55 0.14 -13.28
CA GLU A 89 3.78 -0.22 -12.58
C GLU A 89 3.58 -0.14 -11.05
N PRO A 90 4.07 -1.13 -10.29
CA PRO A 90 4.00 -1.07 -8.83
C PRO A 90 4.83 0.11 -8.31
N ASP A 91 4.43 0.66 -7.16
CA ASP A 91 5.21 1.68 -6.48
C ASP A 91 6.61 1.17 -6.06
N PRO A 92 7.70 1.94 -6.25
CA PRO A 92 9.06 1.51 -5.90
C PRO A 92 9.20 1.21 -4.41
N PHE A 93 8.40 1.86 -3.58
CA PHE A 93 8.43 1.71 -2.12
C PHE A 93 7.47 0.64 -1.62
N ALA A 94 6.61 0.05 -2.45
CA ALA A 94 5.59 -0.92 -2.03
C ALA A 94 6.15 -2.09 -1.20
N ARG A 95 7.39 -2.54 -1.47
CA ARG A 95 8.04 -3.63 -0.71
C ARG A 95 8.55 -3.21 0.67
N HIS A 96 8.92 -1.95 0.84
CA HIS A 96 9.54 -1.43 2.07
C HIS A 96 8.60 -0.49 2.84
N GLU A 97 7.43 -0.17 2.30
CA GLU A 97 6.45 0.76 2.87
C GLU A 97 6.14 0.41 4.33
N ALA A 98 5.91 -0.88 4.61
CA ALA A 98 5.59 -1.34 5.96
C ALA A 98 6.67 -0.96 6.98
N GLU A 99 7.93 -1.23 6.66
CA GLU A 99 9.09 -0.91 7.50
C GLU A 99 9.26 0.61 7.64
N LEU A 100 9.06 1.35 6.55
CA LEU A 100 9.14 2.81 6.54
C LEU A 100 8.07 3.44 7.45
N LEU A 101 6.81 3.00 7.36
CA LEU A 101 5.72 3.51 8.19
C LEU A 101 5.92 3.17 9.67
N GLN A 102 6.37 1.95 9.97
CA GLN A 102 6.70 1.54 11.34
C GLN A 102 7.87 2.35 11.91
N HIS A 103 8.91 2.58 11.10
CA HIS A 103 10.03 3.43 11.48
C HIS A 103 9.59 4.87 11.74
N LEU A 104 8.77 5.46 10.85
CA LEU A 104 8.22 6.80 11.03
C LEU A 104 7.41 6.91 12.32
N HIS A 105 6.55 5.92 12.61
CA HIS A 105 5.73 5.91 13.81
C HIS A 105 6.57 5.82 15.10
N SER A 106 7.58 4.95 15.12
CA SER A 106 8.38 4.68 16.32
C SER A 106 9.52 5.67 16.55
N ALA A 107 10.24 6.07 15.51
CA ALA A 107 11.43 6.93 15.61
C ALA A 107 11.14 8.42 15.38
N HIS A 108 10.04 8.75 14.70
CA HIS A 108 9.73 10.12 14.27
C HIS A 108 8.32 10.58 14.66
N GLY A 109 7.69 9.95 15.66
CA GLY A 109 6.32 10.26 16.08
C GLY A 109 6.08 11.74 16.39
N ASP A 110 7.03 12.42 17.05
CA ASP A 110 6.90 13.86 17.36
C ASP A 110 6.89 14.72 16.10
N ARG A 111 7.72 14.39 15.10
CA ARG A 111 7.77 15.09 13.80
C ARG A 111 6.52 14.81 12.97
N VAL A 112 6.01 13.58 13.02
CA VAL A 112 4.75 13.21 12.36
C VAL A 112 3.57 13.98 12.96
N ARG A 113 3.53 14.17 14.29
CA ARG A 113 2.49 14.97 14.94
C ARG A 113 2.55 16.45 14.55
N ALA A 114 3.76 17.00 14.34
CA ALA A 114 3.91 18.39 13.88
C ALA A 114 3.23 18.63 12.52
N LEU A 115 3.18 17.62 11.64
CA LEU A 115 2.51 17.74 10.33
C LEU A 115 1.00 17.98 10.44
N ALA A 116 0.35 17.58 11.54
CA ALA A 116 -1.08 17.85 11.71
C ALA A 116 -1.41 19.34 11.84
N GLY A 117 -0.43 20.20 12.09
CA GLY A 117 -0.58 21.66 12.10
C GLY A 117 -0.57 22.30 10.71
N LEU A 118 -0.18 21.56 9.66
CA LEU A 118 -0.17 22.06 8.29
C LEU A 118 -1.54 21.82 7.61
N PRO A 119 -2.00 22.77 6.76
CA PRO A 119 -3.19 22.55 5.95
C PRO A 119 -2.93 21.46 4.89
N GLY A 120 -3.44 20.25 5.12
CA GLY A 120 -3.51 19.18 4.11
C GLY A 120 -4.78 19.29 3.24
N GLU A 121 -4.83 18.56 2.12
CA GLU A 121 -5.95 18.60 1.15
C GLU A 121 -7.35 18.27 1.71
N ARG A 122 -7.43 17.79 2.96
CA ARG A 122 -8.69 17.54 3.69
C ARG A 122 -8.73 18.17 5.10
N ALA A 123 -7.81 19.09 5.41
CA ALA A 123 -7.72 19.74 6.72
C ALA A 123 -8.85 20.75 7.02
N GLY A 124 -9.85 20.87 6.12
CA GLY A 124 -10.98 21.80 6.24
C GLY A 124 -11.94 21.55 7.42
N GLU A 125 -11.70 20.53 8.25
CA GLU A 125 -12.51 20.23 9.44
C GLU A 125 -11.73 20.35 10.77
N ALA A 126 -10.45 20.75 10.74
CA ALA A 126 -9.55 20.71 11.89
C ALA A 126 -9.57 22.00 12.73
N ASP A 127 -10.74 22.42 13.21
CA ASP A 127 -10.83 23.38 14.33
C ASP A 127 -10.73 22.66 15.70
N ALA A 128 -10.78 21.32 15.69
CA ALA A 128 -10.63 20.47 16.86
C ALA A 128 -9.15 20.07 17.07
N ALA A 129 -8.65 20.24 18.30
CA ALA A 129 -7.31 19.80 18.69
C ALA A 129 -7.09 18.31 18.35
N VAL A 130 -6.05 18.02 17.57
CA VAL A 130 -5.68 16.66 17.18
C VAL A 130 -5.02 15.95 18.36
N ARG A 131 -5.56 14.79 18.73
CA ARG A 131 -5.07 13.97 19.86
C ARG A 131 -3.98 13.00 19.44
N ASP A 132 -4.14 12.36 18.28
CA ASP A 132 -3.23 11.32 17.80
C ASP A 132 -3.03 11.41 16.29
N VAL A 133 -1.81 11.09 15.82
CA VAL A 133 -1.41 11.18 14.41
C VAL A 133 -0.55 9.98 14.08
N VAL A 134 -0.99 9.18 13.11
CA VAL A 134 -0.34 7.94 12.72
C VAL A 134 -0.05 7.94 11.21
N PRO A 135 1.16 7.58 10.78
CA PRO A 135 1.43 7.42 9.35
C PRO A 135 0.65 6.21 8.80
N LEU A 136 -0.11 6.44 7.74
CA LEU A 136 -1.08 5.47 7.21
C LEU A 136 -0.62 4.85 5.89
N ALA A 137 -0.11 5.66 4.97
CA ALA A 137 0.38 5.21 3.67
C ALA A 137 1.53 6.10 3.19
N LEU A 138 2.49 5.51 2.48
CA LEU A 138 3.61 6.19 1.87
C LEU A 138 3.85 5.62 0.48
N ASP A 139 3.91 6.49 -0.52
CA ASP A 139 4.16 6.13 -1.90
C ASP A 139 5.12 7.15 -2.54
N ARG A 140 5.47 6.96 -3.82
CA ARG A 140 6.35 7.87 -4.55
C ARG A 140 5.84 9.31 -4.62
N PHE A 141 4.55 9.54 -4.43
CA PHE A 141 3.92 10.85 -4.56
C PHE A 141 3.74 11.55 -3.22
N GLY A 142 3.88 10.88 -2.08
CA GLY A 142 3.66 11.54 -0.80
C GLY A 142 3.36 10.63 0.38
N LEU A 143 3.00 11.28 1.49
CA LEU A 143 2.71 10.67 2.78
C LEU A 143 1.26 10.97 3.17
N ARG A 144 0.53 9.94 3.62
CA ARG A 144 -0.81 10.08 4.20
C ARG A 144 -0.76 9.76 5.69
N LEU A 145 -1.36 10.64 6.48
CA LEU A 145 -1.51 10.52 7.92
C LEU A 145 -2.97 10.32 8.29
N ARG A 146 -3.22 9.51 9.31
CA ARG A 146 -4.52 9.44 9.99
C ARG A 146 -4.44 10.24 11.28
N CYS A 147 -5.27 11.27 11.36
CA CYS A 147 -5.43 12.12 12.51
C CYS A 147 -6.69 11.72 13.28
N THR A 148 -6.59 11.64 14.60
CA THR A 148 -7.75 11.47 15.50
C THR A 148 -7.95 12.74 16.28
N ALA A 149 -9.09 13.40 16.10
CA ALA A 149 -9.48 14.59 16.84
C ALA A 149 -9.80 14.27 18.30
N ALA A 150 -9.80 15.29 19.17
CA ALA A 150 -10.12 15.13 20.59
C ALA A 150 -11.53 14.54 20.84
N ASP A 151 -12.48 14.80 19.94
CA ASP A 151 -13.84 14.24 19.97
C ASP A 151 -13.92 12.78 19.48
N GLY A 152 -12.79 12.19 19.06
CA GLY A 152 -12.67 10.80 18.62
C GLY A 152 -12.97 10.57 17.14
N ARG A 153 -13.34 11.61 16.37
CA ARG A 153 -13.43 11.52 14.90
C ARG A 153 -12.04 11.31 14.30
N ALA A 154 -11.96 10.45 13.29
CA ALA A 154 -10.74 10.22 12.54
C ALA A 154 -10.88 10.82 11.13
N PHE A 155 -9.82 11.44 10.65
CA PHE A 155 -9.73 11.97 9.29
C PHE A 155 -8.32 11.75 8.73
N ASP A 156 -8.20 11.71 7.41
CA ASP A 156 -6.94 11.47 6.73
C ASP A 156 -6.43 12.76 6.08
N ALA A 157 -5.17 13.12 6.38
CA ALA A 157 -4.45 14.22 5.76
C ALA A 157 -3.41 13.68 4.77
N ARG A 158 -3.44 14.16 3.53
CA ARG A 158 -2.45 13.83 2.50
C ARG A 158 -1.47 14.99 2.34
N PHE A 159 -0.20 14.66 2.30
CA PHE A 159 0.92 15.55 2.00
C PHE A 159 1.62 15.04 0.76
N ASP A 160 1.52 15.78 -0.33
CA ASP A 160 2.15 15.40 -1.58
C ASP A 160 3.57 15.96 -1.68
N PHE A 161 4.45 15.16 -2.27
CA PHE A 161 5.76 15.60 -2.68
C PHE A 161 5.64 16.44 -3.95
N PRO A 162 6.45 17.50 -4.11
CA PRO A 162 6.41 18.33 -5.31
C PRO A 162 6.70 17.54 -6.60
N GLU A 163 7.56 16.53 -6.50
CA GLU A 163 7.91 15.62 -7.59
C GLU A 163 7.90 14.17 -7.10
N PRO A 164 7.56 13.19 -7.97
CA PRO A 164 7.57 11.79 -7.60
C PRO A 164 8.99 11.31 -7.28
N VAL A 165 9.19 10.75 -6.10
CA VAL A 165 10.48 10.21 -5.65
C VAL A 165 10.71 8.81 -6.21
N LYS A 166 11.94 8.51 -6.63
CA LYS A 166 12.29 7.26 -7.33
C LYS A 166 13.07 6.28 -6.48
N ASP A 167 13.79 6.79 -5.48
CA ASP A 167 14.63 6.00 -4.58
C ASP A 167 14.61 6.51 -3.12
N THR A 168 15.24 5.75 -2.24
CA THR A 168 15.30 6.03 -0.79
C THR A 168 16.03 7.35 -0.47
N GLY A 169 16.97 7.78 -1.31
CA GLY A 169 17.69 9.04 -1.14
C GLY A 169 16.79 10.24 -1.40
N GLU A 170 16.07 10.22 -2.52
CA GLU A 170 15.06 11.23 -2.87
C GLU A 170 13.93 11.26 -1.83
N LEU A 171 13.44 10.09 -1.40
CA LEU A 171 12.42 10.00 -0.34
C LEU A 171 12.90 10.66 0.96
N ARG A 172 14.14 10.39 1.39
CA ARG A 172 14.70 11.02 2.59
C ARG A 172 14.72 12.54 2.46
N HIS A 173 15.13 13.06 1.30
CA HIS A 173 15.15 14.49 1.05
C HIS A 173 13.73 15.09 1.09
N ALA A 174 12.77 14.49 0.41
CA ALA A 174 11.38 14.92 0.40
C ALA A 174 10.76 14.94 1.81
N MET A 175 11.00 13.89 2.61
CA MET A 175 10.57 13.81 4.00
C MET A 175 11.19 14.89 4.89
N HIS A 176 12.48 15.21 4.69
CA HIS A 176 13.13 16.31 5.42
C HIS A 176 12.51 17.66 5.09
N THR A 177 12.24 17.93 3.81
CA THR A 177 11.57 19.16 3.38
C THR A 177 10.18 19.28 3.98
N LEU A 178 9.41 18.18 3.98
CA LEU A 178 8.08 18.13 4.56
C LEU A 178 8.10 18.43 6.08
N PHE A 179 9.03 17.81 6.83
CA PHE A 179 9.16 18.08 8.26
C PHE A 179 9.70 19.48 8.57
N ALA A 180 10.58 20.03 7.73
CA ALA A 180 11.08 21.39 7.89
C ALA A 180 9.95 22.42 7.72
N ALA A 181 9.04 22.20 6.75
CA ALA A 181 7.88 23.05 6.54
C ALA A 181 6.90 23.06 7.74
N ALA A 182 6.85 21.97 8.52
CA ALA A 182 6.00 21.87 9.71
C ALA A 182 6.63 22.47 10.97
N ALA A 183 7.93 22.75 10.95
CA ALA A 183 8.67 23.28 12.09
C ALA A 183 8.82 24.82 12.06
N GLY A 184 8.46 25.46 10.94
CA GLY A 184 8.46 26.92 10.76
C GLY A 184 7.06 27.49 10.75
#